data_AF-A0A7S2H859-F1
#
_entry.id   AF-A0A7S2H859-F1
#
_cell.length_a   1.000
_cell.length_b   1.000
_cell.length_c   1.000
_cell.angle_alpha   90.00
_cell.angle_beta   90.00
_cell.angle_gamma   90.00
#
_symmetry.space_group_name_H-M   'P 1'
#
loop_
_entity.id
_entity.type
_entity.pdbx_description
1 polymer ?
#
loop_
_entity_poly.entity_id
_entity_poly.type
_entity_poly.pdbx_seq_one_letter_code
_entity_poly.pdbx_strand_id
1 'polypeptide(L)'
;AHMEDGLCKGIYVTSVDSCVYKAYCDGSKVVDLVPNSRPRGIAINPDDKTLFWTELGQIYRSDMYTGKNATVIHSSPDSFFIFMTIDVSRKRLYVTDQTTGTIKSINYDGTENGADTD
;
A
#
# COMPACT_ATOMS: atom_id res chain seq x y z
N ALA A 1 -20.41 -22.66 -17.88
CA ALA A 1 -20.23 -22.96 -16.45
C ALA A 1 -18.80 -22.57 -16.08
N HIS A 2 -18.61 -21.33 -15.62
CA HIS A 2 -17.39 -20.96 -14.89
C HIS A 2 -17.82 -20.87 -13.44
N MET A 3 -17.44 -21.88 -12.67
CA MET A 3 -17.65 -21.92 -11.23
C MET A 3 -16.68 -20.88 -10.66
N GLU A 4 -17.19 -19.72 -10.27
CA GLU A 4 -16.44 -18.78 -9.44
C GLU A 4 -16.32 -19.41 -8.05
N ASP A 5 -15.18 -20.02 -7.74
CA ASP A 5 -14.77 -20.24 -6.36
C ASP A 5 -14.31 -18.90 -5.74
N GLY A 6 -15.24 -17.96 -5.73
CA GLY A 6 -15.66 -17.05 -4.65
C GLY A 6 -14.70 -16.24 -3.78
N LEU A 7 -13.36 -16.26 -3.93
CA LEU A 7 -12.50 -15.58 -2.95
C LEU A 7 -11.63 -14.45 -3.51
N CYS A 8 -11.22 -14.50 -4.78
CA CYS A 8 -10.29 -13.53 -5.30
C CYS A 8 -11.01 -12.39 -6.04
N LYS A 9 -10.97 -11.18 -5.46
CA LYS A 9 -11.62 -9.95 -6.00
C LYS A 9 -10.71 -9.10 -6.89
N GLY A 10 -9.48 -9.55 -7.11
CA GLY A 10 -8.45 -8.89 -7.91
C GLY A 10 -7.09 -8.94 -7.22
N ILE A 11 -6.04 -8.73 -8.03
CA ILE A 11 -4.67 -8.59 -7.55
C ILE A 11 -4.19 -7.15 -7.75
N TYR A 12 -3.26 -6.74 -6.89
CA TYR A 12 -2.64 -5.43 -6.90
C TYR A 12 -1.13 -5.63 -6.90
N VAL A 13 -0.44 -5.06 -7.88
CA VAL A 13 1.01 -5.25 -8.06
C VAL A 13 1.67 -3.92 -8.37
N THR A 14 2.90 -3.74 -7.87
CA THR A 14 3.72 -2.57 -8.14
C THR A 14 4.70 -2.88 -9.25
N SER A 15 4.91 -1.92 -10.15
CA SER A 15 6.09 -1.87 -11.01
C SER A 15 6.86 -0.63 -10.65
N VAL A 16 8.09 -0.82 -10.19
CA VAL A 16 8.98 0.28 -9.80
C VAL A 16 9.20 1.18 -11.01
N ASP A 17 9.11 2.50 -10.78
CA ASP A 17 9.22 3.55 -11.80
C ASP A 17 8.10 3.60 -12.86
N SER A 18 6.95 2.97 -12.60
CA SER A 18 5.81 3.04 -13.54
C SER A 18 4.46 3.28 -12.85
N CYS A 19 3.98 2.32 -12.07
CA CYS A 19 2.56 2.30 -11.71
C CYS A 19 2.25 1.31 -10.58
N VAL A 20 1.14 1.56 -9.89
CA VAL A 20 0.38 0.51 -9.20
C VAL A 20 -0.65 -0.04 -10.18
N TYR A 21 -0.60 -1.34 -10.46
CA TYR A 21 -1.55 -2.04 -11.32
C TYR A 21 -2.62 -2.77 -10.50
N LYS A 22 -3.80 -2.86 -11.09
CA LYS A 22 -4.85 -3.79 -10.68
C LYS A 22 -5.16 -4.75 -11.81
N ALA A 23 -5.37 -6.02 -11.51
CA ALA A 23 -5.79 -7.02 -12.48
C ALA A 23 -6.77 -8.01 -11.86
N TYR A 24 -7.40 -8.83 -12.70
CA TYR A 24 -8.09 -10.04 -12.24
C TYR A 24 -7.08 -11.08 -11.77
N CYS A 25 -7.60 -12.06 -11.03
CA CYS A 25 -6.76 -13.05 -10.36
C CYS A 25 -6.11 -14.05 -11.30
N ASP A 26 -6.62 -14.15 -12.52
CA ASP A 26 -6.00 -14.86 -13.65
C ASP A 26 -4.96 -14.00 -14.39
N GLY A 27 -4.67 -12.79 -13.91
CA GLY A 27 -3.78 -11.82 -14.51
C GLY A 27 -4.40 -11.03 -15.68
N SER A 28 -5.66 -11.25 -16.02
CA SER A 28 -6.34 -10.52 -17.09
C SER A 28 -6.85 -9.14 -16.63
N LYS A 29 -7.35 -8.33 -17.58
CA LYS A 29 -7.94 -7.00 -17.32
C LYS A 29 -7.03 -6.08 -16.48
N VAL A 30 -5.76 -6.01 -16.84
CA VAL A 30 -4.79 -5.10 -16.22
C VAL A 30 -5.20 -3.64 -16.44
N VAL A 31 -5.16 -2.85 -15.37
CA VAL A 31 -5.43 -1.41 -15.37
C VAL A 31 -4.33 -0.69 -14.59
N ASP A 32 -3.84 0.40 -15.16
CA ASP A 32 -2.94 1.37 -14.53
C ASP A 32 -3.72 2.15 -13.46
N LEU A 33 -3.72 1.64 -12.23
CA LEU A 33 -4.57 2.18 -11.17
C LEU A 33 -4.03 3.50 -10.63
N VAL A 34 -2.71 3.59 -10.44
CA VAL A 34 -2.02 4.82 -10.01
C VAL A 34 -0.87 5.13 -10.98
N PRO A 35 -1.16 5.71 -12.15
CA PRO A 35 -0.16 5.94 -13.19
C PRO A 35 0.87 7.01 -12.79
N ASN A 36 2.09 6.89 -13.32
CA ASN A 36 3.22 7.80 -13.05
C ASN A 36 3.64 7.85 -11.57
N SER A 37 3.36 6.80 -10.81
CA SER A 37 3.88 6.63 -9.45
C SER A 37 5.20 5.88 -9.48
N ARG A 38 5.95 5.90 -8.36
CA ARG A 38 7.18 5.12 -8.21
C ARG A 38 7.07 4.19 -7.00
N PRO A 39 6.07 3.28 -7.00
CA PRO A 39 5.75 2.50 -5.83
C PRO A 39 6.78 1.39 -5.60
N ARG A 40 7.00 1.05 -4.32
CA ARG A 40 7.82 -0.11 -3.92
C ARG A 40 6.96 -1.13 -3.19
N GLY A 41 6.52 -0.79 -1.98
CA GLY A 41 5.65 -1.61 -1.15
C GLY A 41 4.19 -1.28 -1.40
N ILE A 42 3.31 -2.25 -1.20
CA ILE A 42 1.87 -2.11 -1.40
C ILE A 42 1.10 -2.90 -0.35
N ALA A 43 0.00 -2.34 0.13
CA ALA A 43 -0.97 -3.03 0.97
C ALA A 43 -2.37 -2.51 0.67
N ILE A 44 -3.39 -3.34 0.84
CA ILE A 44 -4.79 -2.96 0.63
C ILE A 44 -5.64 -3.35 1.83
N ASN A 45 -6.58 -2.49 2.21
CA ASN A 45 -7.66 -2.81 3.14
C ASN A 45 -9.00 -2.83 2.37
N PRO A 46 -9.54 -4.02 2.03
CA PRO A 46 -10.82 -4.15 1.34
C PRO A 46 -12.02 -3.56 2.10
N ASP A 47 -12.00 -3.63 3.43
CA ASP A 47 -13.12 -3.18 4.28
C ASP A 47 -13.25 -1.65 4.23
N ASP A 48 -12.12 -0.95 4.28
CA ASP A 48 -12.05 0.51 4.17
C ASP A 48 -11.82 0.99 2.72
N LYS A 49 -11.84 0.08 1.74
CA LYS A 49 -11.60 0.37 0.30
C LYS A 49 -10.30 1.14 0.04
N THR A 50 -9.28 0.87 0.83
CA THR A 50 -8.07 1.70 0.87
C THR A 50 -6.87 0.96 0.27
N LEU A 51 -6.11 1.66 -0.56
CA LEU A 51 -4.81 1.23 -1.08
C LEU A 51 -3.72 2.09 -0.43
N PHE A 52 -2.67 1.45 0.07
CA PHE A 52 -1.45 2.09 0.55
C PHE A 52 -0.26 1.67 -0.30
N TRP A 53 0.66 2.59 -0.57
CA TRP A 53 1.96 2.24 -1.16
C TRP A 53 3.08 3.11 -0.60
N THR A 54 4.31 2.62 -0.73
CA THR A 54 5.51 3.39 -0.39
C THR A 54 6.16 3.95 -1.63
N GLU A 55 6.68 5.17 -1.55
CA GLU A 55 7.46 5.82 -2.60
C GLU A 55 8.54 6.67 -1.91
N LEU A 56 9.82 6.29 -2.09
CA LEU A 56 10.95 6.89 -1.36
C LEU A 56 10.70 6.87 0.17
N GLY A 57 10.78 8.03 0.84
CA GLY A 57 10.48 8.19 2.26
C GLY A 57 9.01 8.51 2.57
N GLN A 58 8.09 8.27 1.62
CA GLN A 58 6.69 8.63 1.75
C GLN A 58 5.78 7.40 1.72
N ILE A 59 4.67 7.50 2.46
CA ILE A 59 3.55 6.56 2.39
C ILE A 59 2.35 7.31 1.85
N TYR A 60 1.76 6.74 0.81
CA TYR A 60 0.57 7.26 0.17
C TYR A 60 -0.64 6.39 0.47
N ARG A 61 -1.81 7.01 0.35
CA ARG A 61 -3.13 6.37 0.45
C ARG A 61 -4.00 6.79 -0.72
N SER A 62 -4.81 5.88 -1.27
CA SER A 62 -5.85 6.17 -2.24
C SER A 62 -7.04 5.21 -2.13
N ASP A 63 -8.09 5.44 -2.92
CA ASP A 63 -9.17 4.47 -3.09
C ASP A 63 -8.68 3.25 -3.89
N MET A 64 -8.86 2.03 -3.37
CA MET A 64 -8.32 0.82 -3.97
C MET A 64 -9.03 0.38 -5.26
N TYR A 65 -10.21 0.90 -5.57
CA TYR A 65 -10.94 0.51 -6.78
C TYR A 65 -10.61 1.43 -7.96
N THR A 66 -10.34 2.70 -7.66
CA THR A 66 -10.20 3.77 -8.66
C THR A 66 -8.80 4.38 -8.70
N GLY A 67 -7.98 4.18 -7.66
CA GLY A 67 -6.67 4.82 -7.51
C GLY A 67 -6.74 6.32 -7.25
N LYS A 68 -7.95 6.90 -7.16
CA LYS A 68 -8.17 8.34 -6.99
C LYS A 68 -7.96 8.78 -5.54
N ASN A 69 -7.87 10.10 -5.36
CA ASN A 69 -7.65 10.75 -4.07
C ASN A 69 -6.35 10.29 -3.40
N ALA A 70 -5.31 10.12 -4.21
CA ALA A 70 -3.96 9.85 -3.74
C ALA A 70 -3.48 10.99 -2.82
N THR A 71 -3.12 10.67 -1.59
CA THR A 71 -2.59 11.62 -0.60
C THR A 71 -1.39 11.02 0.11
N VAL A 72 -0.34 11.81 0.34
CA VAL A 72 0.73 11.46 1.27
C VAL A 72 0.17 11.51 2.68
N ILE A 73 0.25 10.40 3.41
CA ILE A 73 -0.17 10.34 4.82
C ILE A 73 1.02 10.42 5.76
N HIS A 74 2.19 9.95 5.33
CA HIS A 74 3.42 9.99 6.13
C HIS A 74 4.61 10.35 5.24
N SER A 75 5.53 11.16 5.75
CA SER A 75 6.71 11.62 5.02
C SER A 75 7.91 11.74 5.97
N SER A 76 8.97 11.03 5.65
CA SER A 76 10.26 11.09 6.35
C SER A 76 11.37 11.26 5.31
N PRO A 77 11.86 12.48 5.06
CA PRO A 77 12.80 12.78 3.96
C PRO A 77 14.09 11.97 3.96
N ASP A 78 14.55 11.53 5.14
CA ASP A 78 15.78 10.73 5.31
C ASP A 78 15.54 9.21 5.24
N SER A 79 14.28 8.77 5.09
CA SER A 79 13.94 7.34 5.05
C SER A 79 13.81 6.82 3.63
N PHE A 80 13.98 5.50 3.47
CA PHE A 80 13.73 4.83 2.21
C PHE A 80 12.89 3.57 2.42
N PHE A 81 11.57 3.70 2.23
CA PHE A 81 10.61 2.64 2.51
C PHE A 81 10.47 1.67 1.34
N ILE A 82 10.63 0.37 1.63
CA ILE A 82 10.63 -0.68 0.59
C ILE A 82 9.38 -1.55 0.65
N PHE A 83 9.18 -2.30 1.73
CA PHE A 83 8.06 -3.22 1.89
C PHE A 83 7.11 -2.71 2.96
N MET A 84 5.84 -3.10 2.86
CA MET A 84 4.80 -2.74 3.81
C MET A 84 3.81 -3.87 4.00
N THR A 85 3.26 -3.97 5.20
CA THR A 85 2.05 -4.73 5.51
C THR A 85 1.14 -3.91 6.42
N ILE A 86 -0.08 -4.39 6.66
CA ILE A 86 -1.08 -3.72 7.49
C ILE A 86 -1.67 -4.65 8.55
N ASP A 87 -2.02 -4.07 9.70
CA ASP A 87 -2.96 -4.63 10.66
C ASP A 87 -4.27 -3.85 10.56
N VAL A 88 -5.28 -4.48 9.94
CA VAL A 88 -6.61 -3.91 9.74
C VAL A 88 -7.32 -3.63 11.06
N SER A 89 -7.16 -4.51 12.06
CA SER A 89 -7.85 -4.41 13.33
C SER A 89 -7.35 -3.22 14.16
N ARG A 90 -6.04 -2.96 14.11
CA ARG A 90 -5.40 -1.84 14.82
C ARG A 90 -5.26 -0.59 13.96
N LYS A 91 -5.61 -0.65 12.67
CA LYS A 91 -5.39 0.42 11.68
C LYS A 91 -3.93 0.90 11.66
N ARG A 92 -3.00 -0.06 11.54
CA ARG A 92 -1.55 0.19 11.53
C ARG A 92 -0.89 -0.31 10.25
N LEU A 93 0.08 0.47 9.78
CA LEU A 93 1.01 0.18 8.70
C LEU A 93 2.34 -0.22 9.34
N TYR A 94 2.97 -1.27 8.83
CA TYR A 94 4.33 -1.65 9.19
C TYR A 94 5.19 -1.56 7.94
N VAL A 95 6.19 -0.68 7.94
CA VAL A 95 7.04 -0.42 6.77
C VAL A 95 8.52 -0.67 7.08
N THR A 96 9.24 -1.29 6.15
CA THR A 96 10.69 -1.47 6.29
C THR A 96 11.41 -0.23 5.79
N ASP A 97 12.25 0.38 6.62
CA ASP A 97 13.13 1.49 6.24
C ASP A 97 14.53 0.96 5.94
N GLN A 98 14.92 0.99 4.67
CA GLN A 98 16.23 0.52 4.22
C GLN A 98 17.37 1.40 4.74
N THR A 99 17.13 2.69 5.00
CA THR A 99 18.17 3.61 5.47
C THR A 99 18.62 3.22 6.88
N THR A 100 17.67 2.88 7.75
CA THR A 100 17.94 2.58 9.16
C THR A 100 17.99 1.09 9.48
N GLY A 101 17.53 0.23 8.58
CA GLY A 101 17.42 -1.21 8.81
C GLY A 101 16.32 -1.58 9.81
N THR A 102 15.29 -0.74 9.95
CA THR A 102 14.23 -0.91 10.95
C THR A 102 12.87 -1.18 10.32
N ILE A 103 11.93 -1.64 11.15
CA ILE A 103 10.50 -1.64 10.83
C ILE A 103 9.87 -0.45 11.56
N LYS A 104 9.25 0.46 10.83
CA LYS A 104 8.46 1.56 11.39
C LYS A 104 7.00 1.16 11.49
N SER A 105 6.34 1.60 12.55
CA SER A 105 4.89 1.44 12.72
C SER A 105 4.21 2.79 12.65
N ILE A 106 3.22 2.91 11.76
CA ILE A 106 2.54 4.17 11.44
C ILE A 106 1.04 3.91 11.46
N ASN A 107 0.25 4.79 12.06
CA ASN A 107 -1.21 4.70 12.04
C ASN A 107 -1.74 4.96 10.61
N TYR A 108 -2.96 4.50 10.30
CA TYR A 108 -3.58 4.74 8.98
C TYR A 108 -3.78 6.23 8.62
N ASP A 109 -3.77 7.11 9.62
CA ASP A 109 -3.81 8.56 9.44
C ASP A 109 -2.43 9.20 9.23
N GLY A 110 -1.35 8.40 9.33
CA GLY A 110 0.02 8.83 9.12
C GLY A 110 0.80 9.21 10.39
N THR A 111 0.15 9.25 11.54
CA THR A 111 0.80 9.55 12.82
C THR A 111 1.65 8.37 13.29
N GLU A 112 2.79 8.67 13.92
CA GLU A 112 3.57 7.67 14.65
C GLU A 112 3.12 7.70 16.10
N ASN A 113 2.72 6.55 16.66
CA ASN A 113 2.59 6.45 18.11
C ASN A 113 4.03 6.43 18.67
N GLY A 114 4.30 7.27 19.68
CA GLY A 114 5.52 7.13 20.47
C GLY A 114 5.59 5.70 21.00
N ALA A 115 6.74 5.05 20.79
CA ALA A 115 7.05 3.67 21.15
C ALA A 115 6.00 3.02 22.08
N ASP A 116 5.23 2.07 21.54
CA ASP A 116 4.39 1.20 22.34
C ASP A 116 5.31 0.57 23.41
N THR A 117 5.16 1.07 24.64
CA THR A 117 5.83 0.52 25.83
C THR A 117 4.96 -0.63 26.30
N ASP A 118 5.14 -1.77 25.63
CA ASP A 118 4.75 -3.08 26.20
C ASP A 118 5.79 -3.52 27.25
#